data_AF-A0A0P0CZN5-F1
#
_entry.id   AF-A0A0P0CZN5-F1
#
_cell.length_a   1.000
_cell.length_b   1.000
_cell.length_c   1.000
_cell.angle_alpha   90.00
_cell.angle_beta   90.00
_cell.angle_gamma   90.00
#
_symmetry.space_group_name_H-M   'P 1'
#
loop_
_entity.id
_entity.type
_entity.pdbx_description
1 polymer ?
#
loop_
_entity_poly.entity_id
_entity_poly.type
_entity_poly.pdbx_seq_one_letter_code
_entity_poly.pdbx_strand_id
1 'polypeptide(L)'
;MQFLKQVHLHQAKKILVDSSQRGDSAPQDLLWLTHQVVPILCDEEVQQLALVVPHNPHHARNLESCLMTSEVCYDLQFFHASADALDWLRCYAGTFKGRSVA
;
A
#
# COMPACT_ATOMS: atom_id res chain seq x y z
N MET A 1 -11.87 5.98 7.61
CA MET A 1 -13.04 5.69 6.74
C MET A 1 -13.12 6.57 5.49
N GLN A 2 -12.70 7.85 5.51
CA GLN A 2 -12.79 8.71 4.32
C GLN A 2 -11.86 8.29 3.18
N PHE A 3 -10.63 7.85 3.48
CA PHE A 3 -9.66 7.37 2.49
C PHE A 3 -10.19 6.24 1.60
N LEU A 4 -10.71 5.16 2.21
CA LEU A 4 -11.21 4.00 1.47
C LEU A 4 -12.40 4.34 0.57
N LYS A 5 -13.26 5.27 1.01
CA LYS A 5 -14.32 5.82 0.16
C LYS A 5 -13.76 6.56 -1.07
N GLN A 6 -12.66 7.29 -0.92
CA GLN A 6 -12.03 7.98 -2.05
C GLN A 6 -11.39 7.00 -3.03
N VAL A 7 -10.78 5.90 -2.54
CA VAL A 7 -10.26 4.83 -3.41
C VAL A 7 -11.37 4.28 -4.30
N HIS A 8 -12.51 3.95 -3.71
CA HIS A 8 -13.69 3.47 -4.43
C HIS A 8 -14.24 4.51 -5.42
N LEU A 9 -14.51 5.74 -4.94
CA LEU A 9 -15.12 6.80 -5.74
C LEU A 9 -14.28 7.18 -6.97
N HIS A 10 -12.94 7.13 -6.83
CA HIS A 10 -12.02 7.47 -7.91
C HIS A 10 -11.50 6.25 -8.67
N GLN A 11 -11.94 5.03 -8.31
CA GLN A 11 -11.44 3.77 -8.85
C GLN A 11 -9.90 3.76 -8.89
N ALA A 12 -9.28 4.21 -7.79
CA ALA A 12 -7.86 4.51 -7.76
C ALA A 12 -7.03 3.22 -7.85
N LYS A 13 -6.36 3.00 -8.99
CA LYS A 13 -5.49 1.81 -9.20
C LYS A 13 -4.06 2.00 -8.68
N LYS A 14 -3.67 3.23 -8.41
CA LYS A 14 -2.33 3.62 -7.97
C LYS A 14 -2.45 4.55 -6.79
N ILE A 15 -1.80 4.19 -5.69
CA ILE A 15 -1.94 4.90 -4.42
C ILE A 15 -0.57 5.26 -3.89
N LEU A 16 -0.42 6.53 -3.49
CA LEU A 16 0.69 7.01 -2.69
C LEU A 16 0.19 7.33 -1.29
N VAL A 17 0.86 6.80 -0.27
CA VAL A 17 0.60 7.12 1.13
C VAL A 17 1.89 7.64 1.74
N ASP A 18 1.87 8.90 2.15
CA ASP A 18 2.98 9.52 2.87
C ASP A 18 2.80 9.35 4.38
N SER A 19 3.63 8.50 4.98
CA SER A 19 3.71 8.26 6.42
C SER A 19 5.09 8.66 6.98
N SER A 20 5.86 9.48 6.27
CA SER A 20 7.21 9.90 6.67
C SER A 20 7.27 10.58 8.04
N GLN A 21 6.19 11.25 8.43
CA GLN A 21 6.04 11.91 9.74
C GLN A 21 5.27 11.06 10.76
N ARG A 22 4.82 9.87 10.37
CA ARG A 22 4.10 8.97 11.26
C ARG A 22 5.11 8.25 12.14
N GLY A 23 4.93 8.33 13.46
CA GLY A 23 5.67 7.50 14.40
C GLY A 23 5.35 6.02 14.23
N ASP A 24 5.92 5.17 15.08
CA ASP A 24 5.69 3.73 15.00
C ASP A 24 4.19 3.38 15.09
N SER A 25 3.75 2.46 14.24
CA SER A 25 2.35 2.02 14.22
C SER A 25 2.02 1.26 15.50
N ALA A 26 0.91 1.62 16.14
CA ALA A 26 0.43 0.87 17.30
C ALA A 26 -0.17 -0.47 16.83
N PRO A 27 -0.25 -1.50 17.69
CA PRO A 27 -0.79 -2.81 17.30
C PRO A 27 -2.20 -2.73 16.69
N GLN A 28 -3.05 -1.84 17.17
CA GLN A 28 -4.39 -1.62 16.61
C GLN A 28 -4.36 -1.07 15.17
N ASP A 29 -3.35 -0.27 14.80
CA ASP A 29 -3.19 0.23 13.44
C ASP A 29 -2.85 -0.91 12.48
N LEU A 30 -1.99 -1.83 12.92
CA LEU A 30 -1.58 -3.00 12.14
C LEU A 30 -2.75 -3.97 11.92
N LEU A 31 -3.57 -4.20 12.95
CA LEU A 31 -4.82 -4.98 12.83
C LEU A 31 -5.80 -4.33 11.86
N TRP A 32 -5.93 -3.01 11.91
CA TRP A 32 -6.78 -2.28 10.99
C TRP A 32 -6.28 -2.36 9.54
N LEU A 33 -4.97 -2.26 9.31
CA LEU A 33 -4.38 -2.42 7.98
C LEU A 33 -4.69 -3.81 7.39
N THR A 34 -4.42 -4.87 8.14
CA THR A 34 -4.62 -6.25 7.71
C THR A 34 -6.07 -6.63 7.48
N HIS A 35 -7.00 -6.20 8.33
CA HIS A 35 -8.40 -6.69 8.31
C HIS A 35 -9.38 -5.77 7.58
N GLN A 36 -8.99 -4.52 7.31
CA GLN A 36 -9.88 -3.53 6.68
C GLN A 36 -9.25 -2.95 5.43
N VAL A 37 -8.01 -2.46 5.53
CA VAL A 37 -7.39 -1.76 4.40
C VAL A 37 -7.03 -2.74 3.30
N VAL A 38 -6.23 -3.77 3.59
CA VAL A 38 -5.77 -4.73 2.58
C VAL A 38 -6.93 -5.37 1.80
N PRO A 39 -7.99 -5.90 2.44
CA PRO A 39 -9.12 -6.48 1.70
C PRO A 39 -9.78 -5.46 0.77
N ILE A 40 -10.01 -4.23 1.23
CA ILE A 40 -10.64 -3.20 0.40
C ILE A 40 -9.73 -2.79 -0.77
N LEU A 41 -8.42 -2.66 -0.56
CA LEU A 41 -7.51 -2.39 -1.68
C LEU A 41 -7.54 -3.52 -2.72
N CYS A 42 -7.69 -4.77 -2.27
CA CYS A 42 -7.83 -5.91 -3.18
C CYS A 42 -9.18 -5.92 -3.91
N ASP A 43 -10.28 -5.67 -3.21
CA ASP A 43 -11.64 -5.61 -3.77
C ASP A 43 -11.76 -4.50 -4.83
N GLU A 44 -11.08 -3.37 -4.61
CA GLU A 44 -11.02 -2.25 -5.56
C GLU A 44 -9.98 -2.47 -6.69
N GLU A 45 -9.32 -3.63 -6.69
CA GLU A 45 -8.25 -4.04 -7.61
C GLU A 45 -7.17 -2.97 -7.75
N VAL A 46 -6.72 -2.42 -6.63
CA VAL A 46 -5.53 -1.59 -6.59
C VAL A 46 -4.37 -2.38 -7.19
N GLN A 47 -3.54 -1.73 -8.01
CA GLN A 47 -2.42 -2.37 -8.69
C GLN A 47 -1.08 -1.97 -8.06
N GLN A 48 -0.98 -0.77 -7.51
CA GLN A 48 0.26 -0.25 -6.95
C GLN A 48 0.01 0.55 -5.68
N LEU A 49 0.78 0.23 -4.64
CA LEU A 49 0.81 0.94 -3.37
C LEU A 49 2.24 1.40 -3.09
N ALA A 50 2.45 2.72 -3.12
CA ALA A 50 3.71 3.35 -2.73
C ALA A 50 3.58 3.94 -1.31
N LEU A 51 4.48 3.53 -0.40
CA LEU A 51 4.52 4.02 0.97
C LEU A 51 5.78 4.81 1.25
N VAL A 52 5.63 6.08 1.61
CA VAL A 52 6.74 6.87 2.13
C VAL A 52 6.82 6.65 3.63
N VAL A 53 7.94 6.09 4.10
CA VAL A 53 8.15 5.73 5.50
C VAL A 53 9.35 6.46 6.09
N PRO A 54 9.40 6.65 7.42
CA PRO A 54 10.57 7.20 8.08
C PRO A 54 11.83 6.38 7.77
N HIS A 55 13.02 6.94 7.96
CA HIS A 55 14.31 6.23 7.79
C HIS A 55 14.55 5.12 8.85
N ASN A 56 13.50 4.68 9.55
CA ASN A 56 13.56 3.58 10.51
C ASN A 56 13.25 2.24 9.79
N PRO A 57 14.22 1.33 9.66
CA PRO A 57 14.03 0.06 8.95
C PRO A 57 13.01 -0.88 9.63
N HIS A 58 12.78 -0.74 10.94
CA HIS A 58 11.78 -1.53 11.65
C HIS A 58 10.35 -1.16 11.23
N HIS A 59 10.13 0.11 10.89
CA HIS A 59 8.82 0.59 10.49
C HIS A 59 8.39 -0.04 9.17
N ALA A 60 9.27 -0.02 8.16
CA ALA A 60 9.00 -0.62 6.85
C ALA A 60 8.71 -2.12 6.97
N ARG A 61 9.52 -2.86 7.75
CA ARG A 61 9.34 -4.31 7.94
C ARG A 61 8.02 -4.67 8.62
N ASN A 62 7.60 -3.90 9.63
CA ASN A 62 6.33 -4.14 10.31
C ASN A 62 5.12 -3.87 9.40
N LEU A 63 5.20 -2.86 8.54
CA LEU A 63 4.17 -2.59 7.56
C LEU A 63 4.13 -3.64 6.46
N GLU A 64 5.30 -4.06 5.96
CA GLU A 64 5.41 -5.08 4.91
C GLU A 64 4.72 -6.39 5.32
N SER A 65 4.95 -6.88 6.54
CA SER A 65 4.31 -8.11 7.02
C SER A 65 2.79 -8.00 7.16
N CYS A 66 2.27 -6.78 7.30
CA CYS A 66 0.83 -6.52 7.41
C CYS A 66 0.17 -6.28 6.05
N LEU A 67 0.93 -5.77 5.09
CA LEU A 67 0.43 -5.39 3.77
C LEU A 67 0.66 -6.46 2.72
N MET A 68 1.69 -7.29 2.87
CA MET A 68 2.00 -8.38 1.95
C MET A 68 1.53 -9.70 2.56
N THR A 69 0.31 -10.09 2.24
CA THR A 69 -0.21 -11.44 2.50
C THR A 69 -0.12 -12.30 1.24
N SER A 70 -0.35 -13.61 1.32
CA SER A 70 -0.34 -14.49 0.14
C SER A 70 -1.41 -14.14 -0.92
N GLU A 71 -2.36 -13.27 -0.58
CA GLU A 71 -3.56 -12.98 -1.38
C GLU A 71 -3.58 -11.57 -1.97
N VAL A 72 -2.54 -10.76 -1.78
CA VAL A 72 -2.54 -9.39 -2.31
C VAL A 72 -2.39 -9.34 -3.82
N CYS A 73 -3.16 -8.46 -4.46
CA CYS A 73 -3.21 -8.28 -5.92
C CYS A 73 -2.50 -7.00 -6.40
N TYR A 74 -1.71 -6.35 -5.55
CA TYR A 74 -0.98 -5.12 -5.86
C TYR A 74 0.53 -5.26 -5.62
N ASP A 75 1.30 -4.43 -6.34
CA ASP A 75 2.72 -4.21 -6.10
C ASP A 75 2.91 -3.20 -4.97
N LEU A 76 3.69 -3.58 -3.94
CA LEU A 76 4.04 -2.72 -2.81
C LEU A 76 5.48 -2.25 -2.93
N GLN A 77 5.71 -0.94 -2.74
CA GLN A 77 7.07 -0.42 -2.62
C GLN A 77 7.20 0.68 -1.57
N PHE A 78 8.29 0.62 -0.81
CA PHE A 78 8.64 1.61 0.21
C PHE A 78 9.63 2.64 -0.31
N PHE A 79 9.45 3.88 0.12
CA PHE A 79 10.28 5.02 -0.24
C PHE A 79 10.56 5.88 0.98
N HIS A 80 11.57 6.75 0.87
CA HIS A 80 11.86 7.76 1.89
C HIS A 80 11.54 9.19 1.44
N ALA A 81 11.29 9.37 0.14
CA ALA A 81 10.87 10.63 -0.43
C ALA A 81 9.65 10.42 -1.34
N SER A 82 8.69 11.33 -1.24
CA SER A 82 7.43 11.28 -1.99
C SER A 82 7.66 11.50 -3.50
N ALA A 83 8.74 12.19 -3.87
CA ALA A 83 9.15 12.37 -5.27
C ALA A 83 9.45 11.03 -5.95
N ASP A 84 10.30 10.21 -5.33
CA ASP A 84 10.70 8.89 -5.87
C ASP A 84 9.49 7.95 -5.98
N ALA A 85 8.60 7.99 -4.98
CA ALA A 85 7.37 7.23 -4.96
C ALA A 85 6.45 7.62 -6.13
N LEU A 86 6.28 8.92 -6.39
CA LEU A 86 5.48 9.42 -7.51
C LEU A 86 6.08 9.00 -8.85
N ASP A 87 7.39 9.07 -9.00
CA ASP A 87 8.04 8.69 -10.25
C ASP A 87 7.91 7.19 -10.51
N TRP A 88 8.01 6.35 -9.48
CA TRP A 88 7.71 4.92 -9.61
C TRP A 88 6.26 4.65 -10.06
N LEU A 89 5.28 5.33 -9.45
CA LEU A 89 3.87 5.19 -9.82
C LEU A 89 3.60 5.65 -11.26
N ARG A 90 4.33 6.64 -11.77
CA ARG A 90 4.21 7.13 -13.16
C ARG A 90 4.83 6.18 -14.17
N CYS A 91 5.99 5.62 -13.87
CA CYS A 91 6.78 4.82 -14.81
C CYS A 91 6.24 3.40 -15.03
N TYR A 92 5.40 2.88 -14.13
CA TYR A 92 4.87 1.53 -14.27
C TYR A 92 3.64 1.51 -15.21
N ALA A 93 3.84 0.98 -16.42
CA ALA A 93 2.79 0.71 -17.41
C ALA A 93 2.24 -0.73 -17.33
N GLY A 94 2.56 -1.46 -16.26
CA GLY A 94 2.31 -2.89 -16.16
C GLY A 94 0.86 -3.25 -15.87
N THR A 95 0.17 -3.85 -16.84
CA THR A 95 -0.98 -4.73 -16.59
C THR A 95 -0.55 -5.84 -15.62
N PHE A 96 -1.02 -5.77 -14.37
CA PHE A 96 -0.86 -6.86 -13.41
C PHE A 96 -1.64 -8.08 -13.92
N LYS A 97 -0.92 -9.05 -14.51
CA LYS A 97 -1.47 -10.39 -14.77
C LYS A 97 -1.30 -11.17 -13.47
N GLY A 98 -2.31 -11.08 -12.60
CA GLY A 98 -2.36 -11.87 -11.37
C GLY A 98 -2.03 -13.33 -11.68
N ARG A 99 -0.99 -13.85 -11.04
CA ARG A 99 -0.70 -15.29 -11.07
C ARG A 99 -1.74 -15.95 -10.19
N SER A 100 -2.66 -16.71 -10.79
CA SER A 100 -3.33 -17.81 -10.09
C SER A 100 -2.26 -18.72 -9.50
N VAL A 101 -2.40 -19.04 -8.23
CA VAL A 101 -1.71 -20.18 -7.63
C VAL A 101 -2.79 -21.21 -7.28
N ALA A 102 -2.53 -22.44 -7.70
CA ALA A 102 -3.37 -23.63 -7.55
C ALA A 102 -3.39 -24.16 -6.12
#